data_AF-A0A9D2K253-F1
#
_entry.id   AF-A0A9D2K253-F1
#
_cell.length_a   1.000
_cell.length_b   1.000
_cell.length_c   1.000
_cell.angle_alpha   90.00
_cell.angle_beta   90.00
_cell.angle_gamma   90.00
#
_symmetry.space_group_name_H-M   'P 1'
#
loop_
_entity.id
_entity.type
_entity.pdbx_description
1 polymer ?
#
loop_
_entity_poly.entity_id
_entity_poly.type
_entity_poly.pdbx_seq_one_letter_code
_entity_poly.pdbx_strand_id
1 'polypeptide(L)'
;MIKSIQQFEESGIKKLEKVIECFIKDPKDMASFVYGVRDEVIALGLDIIKETLEDCNQMLRDSAKRKRSWEVVRTDRKKLTTYLGTVCFEKTLFRNKQTGESAYLLDRIMGVESHERLTEDAEAKLLEEAVQTSYRKAGEEISLTDQVSKQTVKNKLHKLTFPQQKEEKPEKKTVELQ
;
A
#
# COMPACT_ATOMS: atom_id res chain seq x y z
N MET A 1 -9.67 22.04 8.96
CA MET A 1 -10.01 21.12 7.86
C MET A 1 -8.72 20.43 7.45
N ILE A 2 -8.76 19.13 7.18
CA ILE A 2 -7.61 18.36 6.66
C ILE A 2 -7.20 18.98 5.31
N LYS A 3 -5.91 19.25 5.09
CA LYS A 3 -5.43 20.00 3.91
C LYS A 3 -5.76 19.27 2.61
N SER A 4 -5.69 17.95 2.59
CA SER A 4 -6.05 17.11 1.44
C SER A 4 -7.53 17.26 1.08
N ILE A 5 -8.42 17.40 2.07
CA ILE A 5 -9.85 17.65 1.82
C ILE A 5 -10.04 19.04 1.21
N GLN A 6 -9.36 20.05 1.75
CA GLN A 6 -9.42 21.40 1.18
C GLN A 6 -8.86 21.44 -0.26
N GLN A 7 -7.73 20.78 -0.52
CA GLN A 7 -7.15 20.67 -1.87
C GLN A 7 -8.10 19.98 -2.86
N PHE A 8 -8.86 19.00 -2.38
CA PHE A 8 -9.90 18.34 -3.15
C PHE A 8 -11.08 19.26 -3.44
N GLU A 9 -11.53 20.05 -2.46
CA GLU A 9 -12.55 21.08 -2.70
C GLU A 9 -12.09 22.10 -3.75
N GLU A 10 -10.81 22.53 -3.70
CA GLU A 10 -10.26 23.53 -4.61
C GLU A 10 -10.05 23.04 -6.05
N SER A 11 -9.71 21.75 -6.21
CA SER A 11 -9.28 21.18 -7.50
C SER A 11 -9.95 19.86 -7.88
N GLY A 12 -10.17 18.95 -6.94
CA GLY A 12 -10.81 17.65 -7.17
C GLY A 12 -12.27 17.76 -7.60
N ILE A 13 -13.04 18.66 -6.97
CA ILE A 13 -14.44 18.92 -7.37
C ILE A 13 -14.50 19.34 -8.84
N LYS A 14 -13.64 20.28 -9.28
CA LYS A 14 -13.60 20.74 -10.67
C LYS A 14 -13.25 19.62 -11.65
N LYS A 15 -12.37 18.70 -11.25
CA LYS A 15 -12.02 17.54 -12.08
C LYS A 15 -13.20 16.56 -12.19
N LEU A 16 -13.90 16.30 -11.10
CA LEU A 16 -15.12 15.49 -11.11
C LEU A 16 -16.24 16.12 -11.94
N GLU A 17 -16.46 17.44 -11.81
CA GLU A 17 -17.41 18.18 -12.65
C GLU A 17 -17.07 18.02 -14.13
N LYS A 18 -15.79 18.12 -14.49
CA LYS A 18 -15.33 17.87 -15.87
C LYS A 18 -15.59 16.43 -16.34
N VAL A 19 -15.37 15.44 -15.48
CA VAL A 19 -15.69 14.02 -15.78
C VAL A 19 -17.19 13.86 -16.05
N ILE A 20 -18.05 14.48 -15.23
CA ILE A 20 -19.50 14.49 -15.40
C ILE A 20 -19.90 15.18 -16.71
N GLU A 21 -19.35 16.37 -17.00
CA GLU A 21 -19.62 17.09 -18.25
C GLU A 21 -19.23 16.29 -19.50
N CYS A 22 -18.09 15.60 -19.47
CA CYS A 22 -17.66 14.73 -20.57
C CYS A 22 -18.65 13.59 -20.80
N PHE A 23 -19.14 12.95 -19.73
CA PHE A 23 -20.14 11.88 -19.84
C PHE A 23 -21.49 12.40 -20.35
N ILE A 24 -21.95 13.57 -19.92
CA ILE A 24 -23.20 14.17 -20.43
C ILE A 24 -23.11 14.43 -21.94
N LYS A 25 -21.91 14.74 -22.48
CA LYS A 25 -21.69 14.96 -23.91
C LYS A 25 -21.67 13.67 -24.73
N ASP A 26 -21.18 12.57 -24.17
CA ASP A 26 -21.25 11.24 -24.78
C ASP A 26 -21.69 10.16 -23.76
N PRO A 27 -23.00 10.02 -23.51
CA PRO A 27 -23.51 9.11 -22.48
C PRO A 27 -23.29 7.62 -22.76
N LYS A 28 -22.75 7.26 -23.94
CA LYS A 28 -22.40 5.88 -24.27
C LYS A 28 -21.06 5.47 -23.69
N ASP A 29 -20.18 6.42 -23.37
CA ASP A 29 -18.87 6.14 -22.79
C ASP A 29 -18.92 6.00 -21.25
N MET A 30 -19.65 4.98 -20.81
CA MET A 30 -19.77 4.65 -19.39
C MET A 30 -18.42 4.26 -18.77
N ALA A 31 -17.52 3.66 -19.56
CA ALA A 31 -16.22 3.20 -19.07
C ALA A 31 -15.34 4.38 -18.64
N SER A 32 -15.18 5.40 -19.49
CA SER A 32 -14.41 6.59 -19.14
C SER A 32 -15.02 7.36 -17.97
N PHE A 33 -16.35 7.39 -17.85
CA PHE A 33 -17.02 8.00 -16.71
C PHE A 33 -16.65 7.30 -15.39
N VAL A 34 -16.80 5.98 -15.34
CA VAL A 34 -16.48 5.19 -14.14
C VAL A 34 -15.00 5.30 -13.77
N TYR A 35 -14.09 5.20 -14.75
CA TYR A 35 -12.66 5.35 -14.49
C TYR A 35 -12.29 6.77 -14.05
N GLY A 36 -12.85 7.80 -14.66
CA GLY A 36 -12.62 9.19 -14.25
C GLY A 36 -13.07 9.46 -12.81
N VAL A 37 -14.24 8.97 -12.41
CA VAL A 37 -14.70 9.10 -11.01
C VAL A 37 -13.78 8.32 -10.06
N ARG A 38 -13.45 7.07 -10.41
CA ARG A 38 -12.56 6.22 -9.62
C ARG A 38 -11.21 6.88 -9.38
N ASP A 39 -10.58 7.40 -10.42
CA ASP A 39 -9.22 7.96 -10.36
C ASP A 39 -9.17 9.21 -9.45
N GLU A 40 -10.19 10.08 -9.49
CA GLU A 40 -10.27 11.23 -8.59
C GLU A 40 -10.51 10.83 -7.12
N VAL A 41 -11.34 9.80 -6.87
CA VAL A 41 -11.58 9.28 -5.51
C VAL A 41 -10.32 8.60 -4.95
N ILE A 42 -9.59 7.83 -5.78
CA ILE A 42 -8.31 7.23 -5.39
C ILE A 42 -7.30 8.31 -5.06
N ALA A 43 -7.18 9.36 -5.89
CA ALA A 43 -6.26 10.46 -5.65
C ALA A 43 -6.53 11.13 -4.29
N LEU A 44 -7.79 11.44 -3.99
CA LEU A 44 -8.19 11.95 -2.67
C LEU A 44 -7.80 10.99 -1.54
N GLY A 45 -8.07 9.70 -1.69
CA GLY A 45 -7.74 8.68 -0.70
C GLY A 45 -6.23 8.63 -0.41
N LEU A 46 -5.39 8.66 -1.45
CA LEU A 46 -3.93 8.66 -1.32
C LEU A 46 -3.41 9.92 -0.63
N ASP A 47 -3.99 11.09 -0.95
CA ASP A 47 -3.63 12.36 -0.31
C ASP A 47 -4.01 12.36 1.17
N ILE A 48 -5.20 11.87 1.54
CA ILE A 48 -5.63 11.74 2.94
C ILE A 48 -4.68 10.81 3.72
N ILE A 49 -4.33 9.65 3.14
CA ILE A 49 -3.40 8.71 3.79
C ILE A 49 -2.04 9.37 3.99
N LYS A 50 -1.53 10.05 2.96
CA LYS A 50 -0.25 10.77 3.04
C LYS A 50 -0.26 11.81 4.16
N GLU A 51 -1.23 12.72 4.17
CA GLU A 51 -1.32 13.78 5.18
C GLU A 51 -1.42 13.19 6.59
N THR A 52 -2.25 12.16 6.77
CA THR A 52 -2.41 11.49 8.07
C THR A 52 -1.08 10.92 8.58
N LEU A 53 -0.31 10.27 7.71
CA LEU A 53 1.00 9.71 8.09
C LEU A 53 2.03 10.81 8.41
N GLU A 54 2.04 11.90 7.64
CA GLU A 54 2.92 13.04 7.88
C GLU A 54 2.55 13.78 9.18
N ASP A 55 1.26 13.93 9.47
CA ASP A 55 0.76 14.48 10.73
C ASP A 55 1.15 13.59 11.92
N CYS A 56 1.02 12.27 11.80
CA CYS A 56 1.48 11.33 12.82
C CYS A 56 3.00 11.46 13.06
N ASN A 57 3.79 11.58 11.99
CA ASN A 57 5.22 11.82 12.09
C ASN A 57 5.51 13.16 12.80
N GLN A 58 4.77 14.21 12.46
CA GLN A 58 4.93 15.53 13.07
C GLN A 58 4.54 15.51 14.56
N MET A 59 3.48 14.80 14.95
CA MET A 59 3.12 14.59 16.36
C MET A 59 4.23 13.89 17.14
N LEU A 60 4.92 12.90 16.55
CA LEU A 60 6.11 12.28 17.16
C LEU A 60 7.27 13.27 17.28
N ARG A 61 7.45 14.15 16.29
CA ARG A 61 8.45 15.23 16.35
C ARG A 61 8.11 16.25 17.44
N ASP A 62 6.84 16.54 17.70
CA ASP A 62 6.47 17.55 18.68
C ASP A 62 6.32 17.01 20.11
N SER A 63 6.11 15.70 20.25
CA SER A 63 5.92 15.01 21.52
C SER A 63 7.01 15.31 22.56
N ALA A 64 6.58 15.93 23.67
CA ALA A 64 7.43 16.20 24.82
C ALA A 64 7.95 14.91 25.48
N LYS A 65 7.16 13.82 25.45
CA LYS A 65 7.61 12.50 25.96
C LYS A 65 8.75 11.95 25.10
N ARG A 66 8.60 11.98 23.78
CA ARG A 66 9.61 11.52 22.82
C ARG A 66 10.93 12.30 22.98
N LYS A 67 10.86 13.64 23.06
CA LYS A 67 12.04 14.54 23.16
C LYS A 67 12.94 14.27 24.38
N ARG A 68 12.41 13.66 25.47
CA ARG A 68 13.20 13.29 26.65
C ARG A 68 14.24 12.22 26.34
N SER A 69 13.88 11.23 25.54
CA SER A 69 14.72 10.05 25.30
C SER A 69 15.26 9.97 23.88
N TRP A 70 14.69 10.71 22.92
CA TRP A 70 15.03 10.59 21.51
C TRP A 70 15.32 11.95 20.86
N GLU A 71 16.43 12.04 20.14
CA GLU A 71 16.80 13.19 19.30
C GLU A 71 16.38 12.96 17.84
N VAL A 72 16.13 14.06 17.11
CA VAL A 72 15.86 14.01 15.67
C VAL A 72 17.21 13.95 14.95
N VAL A 73 17.39 12.97 14.08
CA VAL A 73 18.63 12.84 13.28
C VAL A 73 18.42 13.43 11.89
N ARG A 74 17.41 12.95 11.17
CA ARG A 74 17.07 13.41 9.81
C ARG A 74 15.64 13.04 9.45
N THR A 75 15.14 13.64 8.36
CA THR A 75 13.88 13.27 7.71
C THR A 75 14.19 12.59 6.38
N ASP A 76 13.55 11.47 6.13
CA ASP A 76 13.70 10.66 4.92
C ASP A 76 12.32 10.48 4.25
N ARG A 77 12.32 10.24 2.94
CA ARG A 77 11.09 9.90 2.21
C ARG A 77 10.86 8.39 2.20
N LYS A 78 9.64 7.97 2.51
CA LYS A 78 9.17 6.58 2.43
C LYS A 78 8.15 6.44 1.31
N LYS A 79 8.28 5.37 0.54
CA LYS A 79 7.24 4.88 -0.36
C LYS A 79 6.62 3.64 0.25
N LEU A 80 5.30 3.59 0.30
CA LEU A 80 4.53 2.45 0.78
C LEU A 80 3.38 2.22 -0.19
N THR A 81 3.36 1.05 -0.83
CA THR A 81 2.33 0.67 -1.78
C THR A 81 1.15 0.06 -1.03
N THR A 82 0.00 0.69 -1.21
CA THR A 82 -1.30 0.26 -0.72
C THR A 82 -2.13 -0.31 -1.87
N TYR A 83 -3.27 -0.92 -1.56
CA TYR A 83 -4.21 -1.35 -2.58
C TYR A 83 -4.73 -0.17 -3.43
N LEU A 84 -4.92 1.01 -2.83
CA LEU A 84 -5.32 2.22 -3.58
C LEU A 84 -4.22 2.73 -4.52
N GLY A 85 -2.95 2.55 -4.14
CA GLY A 85 -1.80 3.15 -4.83
C GLY A 85 -0.60 3.36 -3.92
N THR A 86 0.52 3.82 -4.48
CA THR A 86 1.71 4.15 -3.70
C THR A 86 1.61 5.51 -3.03
N VAL A 87 1.71 5.51 -1.70
CA VAL A 87 1.81 6.72 -0.89
C VAL A 87 3.28 7.07 -0.68
N CYS A 88 3.65 8.31 -0.99
CA CYS A 88 4.98 8.87 -0.75
C CYS A 88 4.89 9.93 0.36
N PHE A 89 5.48 9.66 1.52
CA PHE A 89 5.39 10.53 2.70
C PHE A 89 6.74 10.69 3.40
N GLU A 90 6.86 11.72 4.24
CA GLU A 90 8.03 11.98 5.07
C GLU A 90 7.99 11.22 6.40
N LYS A 91 9.13 10.62 6.78
CA LYS A 91 9.30 10.00 8.10
C LYS A 91 10.63 10.42 8.74
N THR A 92 10.67 10.47 10.06
CA THR A 92 11.85 10.93 10.79
C THR A 92 12.63 9.77 11.42
N LEU A 93 13.95 9.77 11.21
CA LEU A 93 14.88 8.93 11.94
C LEU A 93 15.19 9.60 13.28
N PHE A 94 14.98 8.87 14.36
CA PHE A 94 15.29 9.30 15.71
C PHE A 94 16.46 8.49 16.26
N ARG A 95 17.26 9.09 17.15
CA ARG A 95 18.29 8.38 17.91
C ARG A 95 18.00 8.46 19.41
N ASN A 96 18.07 7.34 20.09
CA ASN A 96 17.87 7.26 21.52
C ASN A 96 19.12 7.79 22.23
N LYS A 97 18.93 8.75 23.14
CA LYS A 97 20.00 9.44 23.86
C LYS A 97 20.72 8.55 24.87
N GLN A 98 20.04 7.50 25.38
CA GLN A 98 20.58 6.59 26.38
C GLN A 98 21.23 5.36 25.74
N THR A 99 20.54 4.74 24.78
CA THR A 99 21.01 3.47 24.17
C THR A 99 21.83 3.67 22.89
N GLY A 100 21.78 4.87 22.30
CA GLY A 100 22.39 5.15 21.00
C GLY A 100 21.64 4.55 19.80
N GLU A 101 20.56 3.80 20.04
CA GLU A 101 19.72 3.14 19.05
C GLU A 101 19.11 4.14 18.07
N SER A 102 19.09 3.83 16.77
CA SER A 102 18.42 4.65 15.76
C SER A 102 17.18 3.94 15.21
N ALA A 103 16.06 4.65 15.13
CA ALA A 103 14.77 4.08 14.75
C ALA A 103 13.83 5.08 14.06
N TYR A 104 13.06 4.61 13.09
CA TYR A 104 11.86 5.30 12.62
C TYR A 104 10.71 4.95 13.56
N LEU A 105 10.36 5.85 14.46
CA LEU A 105 9.34 5.59 15.48
C LEU A 105 7.94 5.40 14.88
N LEU A 106 7.64 6.10 13.78
CA LEU A 106 6.38 5.94 13.05
C LEU A 106 6.24 4.51 12.50
N ASP A 107 7.28 4.00 11.82
CA ASP A 107 7.29 2.62 11.30
C ASP A 107 7.02 1.59 12.41
N ARG A 108 7.64 1.76 13.60
CA ARG A 108 7.41 0.87 14.76
C ARG A 108 5.97 0.88 15.23
N ILE A 109 5.34 2.05 15.29
CA ILE A 109 3.94 2.19 15.73
C ILE A 109 3.00 1.54 14.71
N MET A 110 3.31 1.70 13.42
CA MET A 110 2.54 1.09 12.34
C MET A 110 2.80 -0.42 12.18
N GLY A 111 3.78 -0.99 12.87
CA GLY A 111 4.21 -2.37 12.65
C GLY A 111 4.87 -2.60 11.29
N VAL A 112 5.39 -1.55 10.64
CA VAL A 112 6.03 -1.64 9.32
C VAL A 112 7.50 -2.02 9.51
N GLU A 113 7.85 -3.20 9.02
CA GLU A 113 9.22 -3.72 9.06
C GLU A 113 10.21 -2.86 8.25
N SER A 114 11.49 -2.98 8.61
CA SER A 114 12.55 -2.31 7.84
C SER A 114 12.53 -2.79 6.39
N HIS A 115 12.67 -1.85 5.45
CA HIS A 115 12.59 -2.09 4.01
C HIS A 115 11.24 -2.62 3.48
N GLU A 116 10.22 -2.81 4.32
CA GLU A 116 8.89 -3.21 3.86
C GLU A 116 8.33 -2.14 2.91
N ARG A 117 7.74 -2.56 1.79
CA ARG A 117 7.24 -1.67 0.75
C ARG A 117 5.75 -1.82 0.51
N LEU A 118 5.12 -2.86 1.07
CA LEU A 118 3.71 -3.13 0.93
C LEU A 118 3.02 -2.95 2.28
N THR A 119 1.81 -2.40 2.27
CA THR A 119 0.90 -2.53 3.41
C THR A 119 0.27 -3.91 3.44
N GLU A 120 -0.34 -4.23 4.58
CA GLU A 120 -1.07 -5.49 4.78
C GLU A 120 -2.19 -5.68 3.76
N ASP A 121 -2.95 -4.62 3.41
CA ASP A 121 -4.03 -4.69 2.42
C ASP A 121 -3.51 -5.03 1.01
N ALA A 122 -2.39 -4.42 0.60
CA ALA A 122 -1.76 -4.72 -0.68
C ALA A 122 -1.20 -6.15 -0.72
N GLU A 123 -0.59 -6.60 0.39
CA GLU A 123 -0.09 -7.97 0.49
C GLU A 123 -1.21 -9.00 0.46
N ALA A 124 -2.33 -8.74 1.16
CA ALA A 124 -3.51 -9.60 1.14
C ALA A 124 -4.09 -9.73 -0.27
N LYS A 125 -4.23 -8.61 -0.99
CA LYS A 125 -4.71 -8.62 -2.38
C LYS A 125 -3.79 -9.41 -3.30
N LEU A 126 -2.48 -9.19 -3.17
CA LEU A 126 -1.48 -9.93 -3.95
C LEU A 126 -1.58 -11.44 -3.72
N LEU A 127 -1.78 -11.88 -2.48
CA LEU A 127 -1.89 -13.31 -2.16
C LEU A 127 -3.19 -13.90 -2.70
N GLU A 128 -4.30 -13.18 -2.57
CA GLU A 128 -5.59 -13.56 -3.15
C GLU A 128 -5.48 -13.78 -4.67
N GLU A 129 -4.88 -12.83 -5.38
CA GLU A 129 -4.70 -12.91 -6.84
C GLU A 129 -3.71 -14.00 -7.25
N ALA A 130 -2.66 -14.23 -6.46
CA ALA A 130 -1.66 -15.25 -6.73
C ALA A 130 -2.25 -16.67 -6.68
N VAL A 131 -3.26 -16.90 -5.83
CA VAL A 131 -3.97 -18.18 -5.73
C VAL A 131 -4.87 -18.41 -6.95
N GLN A 132 -5.53 -17.37 -7.46
CA GLN A 132 -6.50 -17.50 -8.56
C GLN A 132 -5.86 -17.49 -9.95
N THR A 133 -4.72 -16.82 -10.10
CA THR A 133 -4.14 -16.55 -11.42
C THR A 133 -2.70 -17.04 -11.55
N SER A 134 -1.73 -16.15 -11.41
CA SER A 134 -0.29 -16.42 -11.50
C SER A 134 0.49 -15.32 -10.79
N TYR A 135 1.75 -15.58 -10.41
CA TYR A 135 2.59 -14.56 -9.76
C TYR A 135 2.80 -13.31 -10.59
N ARG A 136 2.75 -13.39 -11.92
CA ARG A 136 2.87 -12.19 -12.77
C ARG A 136 1.61 -11.34 -12.67
N LYS A 137 0.45 -11.94 -12.92
CA LYS A 137 -0.85 -11.25 -12.86
C LYS A 137 -1.15 -10.69 -11.47
N ALA A 138 -0.83 -11.44 -10.41
CA ALA A 138 -0.95 -10.95 -9.04
C ALA A 138 -0.08 -9.74 -8.74
N GLY A 139 1.08 -9.62 -9.40
CA GLY A 139 1.93 -8.43 -9.30
C GLY A 139 1.35 -7.22 -10.06
N GLU A 140 0.58 -7.47 -11.12
CA GLU A 140 -0.10 -6.43 -11.91
C GLU A 140 -1.36 -5.90 -11.22
N GLU A 141 -2.05 -6.74 -10.44
CA GLU A 141 -3.34 -6.44 -9.77
C GLU A 141 -3.21 -6.09 -8.27
N ILE A 142 -1.97 -5.93 -7.77
CA ILE A 142 -1.71 -5.62 -6.36
C ILE A 142 -2.31 -4.28 -5.91
N SER A 143 -2.40 -3.33 -6.83
CA SER A 143 -2.87 -1.98 -6.58
C SER A 143 -3.65 -1.47 -7.79
N LEU A 144 -4.58 -0.56 -7.53
CA LEU A 144 -5.38 0.09 -8.57
C LEU A 144 -4.54 0.99 -9.49
N THR A 145 -3.36 1.44 -9.05
CA THR A 145 -2.51 2.38 -9.80
C THR A 145 -1.06 1.96 -9.94
N ASP A 146 -0.62 0.88 -9.28
CA ASP A 146 0.80 0.46 -9.24
C ASP A 146 0.94 -1.06 -9.37
N GLN A 147 2.16 -1.50 -9.69
CA GLN A 147 2.47 -2.91 -9.89
C GLN A 147 3.75 -3.31 -9.15
N VAL A 148 3.86 -4.60 -8.83
CA VAL A 148 5.09 -5.20 -8.32
C VAL A 148 5.56 -6.36 -9.20
N SER A 149 6.86 -6.65 -9.12
CA SER A 149 7.43 -7.77 -9.88
C SER A 149 6.88 -9.12 -9.41
N LYS A 150 6.79 -10.09 -10.32
CA LYS A 150 6.51 -11.50 -9.99
C LYS A 150 7.44 -12.07 -8.91
N GLN A 151 8.67 -11.56 -8.81
CA GLN A 151 9.64 -12.00 -7.82
C GLN A 151 9.26 -11.49 -6.42
N THR A 152 8.69 -10.30 -6.32
CA THR A 152 8.11 -9.77 -5.07
C THR A 152 7.00 -10.69 -4.59
N VAL A 153 6.09 -11.08 -5.50
CA VAL A 153 4.99 -12.01 -5.20
C VAL A 153 5.51 -13.35 -4.69
N LYS A 154 6.46 -13.94 -5.42
CA LYS A 154 7.13 -15.19 -5.01
C LYS A 154 7.77 -15.05 -3.63
N ASN A 155 8.52 -13.97 -3.37
CA ASN A 155 9.22 -13.77 -2.11
C ASN A 155 8.25 -13.62 -0.93
N LYS A 156 7.09 -12.97 -1.11
CA LYS A 156 6.06 -12.86 -0.07
C LYS A 156 5.41 -14.22 0.19
N LEU A 157 4.98 -14.93 -0.85
CA LEU A 157 4.36 -16.25 -0.71
C LEU A 157 5.29 -17.28 -0.06
N HIS A 158 6.56 -17.33 -0.44
CA HIS A 158 7.53 -18.28 0.12
C HIS A 158 7.93 -17.99 1.59
N LYS A 159 7.63 -16.80 2.12
CA LYS A 159 7.76 -16.52 3.56
C LYS A 159 6.63 -17.14 4.38
N LEU A 160 5.50 -17.45 3.74
CA LEU A 160 4.37 -18.09 4.41
C LEU A 160 4.73 -19.55 4.70
N THR A 161 4.46 -19.96 5.93
CA THR A 161 4.61 -21.35 6.35
C THR A 161 3.25 -22.01 6.31
N PHE A 162 3.07 -22.95 5.38
CA PHE A 162 1.86 -23.76 5.32
C PHE A 162 2.09 -25.05 6.11
N PRO A 163 1.10 -25.53 6.90
CA PRO A 163 1.18 -26.86 7.47
C PRO A 163 1.34 -27.89 6.35
N GLN A 164 2.21 -28.87 6.56
CA GLN A 164 2.40 -29.95 5.58
C GLN A 164 1.07 -30.67 5.38
N GLN A 165 0.50 -30.57 4.18
CA GLN A 165 -0.56 -31.46 3.77
C GLN A 165 0.01 -32.88 3.74
N LYS A 166 -0.62 -33.81 4.46
CA LYS A 166 -0.37 -35.23 4.25
C LYS A 166 -0.81 -35.55 2.83
N GLU A 167 0.14 -35.62 1.91
CA GLU A 167 -0.10 -36.17 0.58
C GLU A 167 -0.44 -37.66 0.76
N GLU A 168 -1.73 -38.02 0.63
CA GLU A 168 -2.08 -39.38 0.26
C GLU A 168 -1.53 -39.58 -1.15
N LYS A 169 -0.35 -40.20 -1.26
CA LYS A 169 0.23 -40.56 -2.56
C LYS A 169 -0.81 -41.38 -3.31
N PRO A 170 -1.23 -40.97 -4.52
CA PRO A 170 -2.10 -41.83 -5.32
C PRO A 170 -1.35 -43.14 -5.58
N GLU A 171 -1.96 -44.27 -5.20
CA GLU A 171 -1.43 -45.59 -5.54
C GLU A 171 -1.24 -45.64 -7.06
N LYS A 172 0.00 -45.87 -7.50
CA LYS A 172 0.29 -46.05 -8.92
C LYS A 172 -0.51 -47.26 -9.40
N LYS A 173 -1.43 -47.07 -10.34
CA LYS A 173 -2.10 -48.19 -11.01
C LYS A 173 -1.03 -49.08 -11.66
N THR A 174 -0.89 -50.29 -11.15
CA THR A 174 -0.12 -51.35 -11.81
C THR A 174 -0.83 -51.67 -13.12
N VAL A 175 -0.15 -51.48 -14.25
CA VAL A 175 -0.67 -51.90 -15.56
C VAL A 175 -0.36 -53.39 -15.68
N GLU A 176 -1.38 -54.24 -15.66
CA GLU A 176 -1.23 -55.64 -16.05
C GLU A 176 -1.01 -55.68 -17.57
N LEU A 177 0.18 -56.09 -17.99
CA LEU A 177 0.50 -56.39 -19.38
C LEU A 177 -0.20 -57.72 -19.74
N GLN A 178 -1.19 -57.64 -20.64
CA GLN A 178 -1.79 -58.80 -21.30
C GLN A 178 -0.96 -59.24 -22.51
#